data_AF-A0A1F9AZ91-F1
#
_entry.id   AF-A0A1F9AZ91-F1
#
_cell.length_a   1.000
_cell.length_b   1.000
_cell.length_c   1.000
_cell.angle_alpha   90.00
_cell.angle_beta   90.00
_cell.angle_gamma   90.00
#
_symmetry.space_group_name_H-M   'P 1'
#
loop_
_entity.id
_entity.type
_entity.pdbx_description
1 polymer ?
#
loop_
_entity_poly.entity_id
_entity_poly.type
_entity_poly.pdbx_seq_one_letter_code
_entity_poly.pdbx_strand_id
1 'polypeptide(L)'
;MIRISAREGVEGKMRSKRNSKALFTVATVAATIVLMAVVCSSYAQNAQQGAPRISEVKSNPTSVWSELQQRTPYPFTIPLPPPTPTILDGTYTKFELKESPPVPCRRCPDYAPEGGIWKLRLDKGVFRIFHEVTEWRSLGSFIVTRDELSSPKSGQLLLANDPVCQEVVGVYTWKLEEGKLILKMIEDKCAIRLRAMNLTNLPWLSCQPPSTEAAITDHWPKPPGCE
;
A
#
# COMPACT_ATOMS: atom_id res chain seq x y z
N MET A 1 44.27 -52.24 70.95
CA MET A 1 43.80 -53.28 70.01
C MET A 1 42.33 -53.51 70.30
N ILE A 2 41.46 -53.65 69.27
CA ILE A 2 40.01 -54.01 69.34
C ILE A 2 39.08 -52.83 69.72
N ARG A 3 37.89 -52.55 69.18
CA ARG A 3 37.07 -52.81 67.95
C ARG A 3 35.90 -51.80 68.06
N ILE A 4 35.55 -51.05 67.01
CA ILE A 4 34.36 -51.21 66.13
C ILE A 4 32.96 -51.22 66.81
N SER A 5 32.12 -50.28 66.36
CA SER A 5 30.69 -50.38 65.99
C SER A 5 29.58 -49.70 66.79
N ALA A 6 28.75 -49.02 65.98
CA ALA A 6 27.28 -48.94 65.98
C ALA A 6 26.59 -47.92 66.89
N ARG A 7 25.99 -46.92 66.21
CA ARG A 7 24.88 -46.07 66.67
C ARG A 7 23.63 -46.47 65.88
N GLU A 8 22.66 -47.04 66.57
CA GLU A 8 21.21 -46.97 66.31
C GLU A 8 20.62 -46.48 67.65
N GLY A 9 19.52 -45.76 67.78
CA GLY A 9 18.51 -45.19 66.92
C GLY A 9 17.54 -44.52 67.90
N VAL A 10 17.09 -43.29 67.65
CA VAL A 10 16.05 -42.64 68.48
C VAL A 10 14.92 -42.25 67.55
N GLU A 11 13.85 -43.03 67.61
CA GLU A 11 12.60 -42.77 66.93
C GLU A 11 11.55 -42.33 67.95
N GLY A 12 10.77 -41.31 67.56
CA GLY A 12 9.43 -41.10 68.09
C GLY A 12 9.27 -39.91 69.04
N LYS A 13 8.70 -38.81 68.53
CA LYS A 13 7.27 -38.48 68.72
C LYS A 13 7.02 -36.99 68.47
N MET A 14 6.35 -36.65 67.36
CA MET A 14 5.42 -35.51 67.33
C MET A 14 4.49 -35.61 66.12
N ARG A 15 3.23 -35.95 66.40
CA ARG A 15 2.09 -35.83 65.48
C ARG A 15 1.12 -34.86 66.15
N SER A 16 0.65 -33.86 65.40
CA SER A 16 -0.73 -33.35 65.40
C SER A 16 -0.82 -31.83 65.18
N LYS A 17 -1.83 -31.43 64.39
CA LYS A 17 -2.32 -30.08 64.07
C LYS A 17 -1.64 -29.32 62.93
N ARG A 18 -1.86 -29.76 61.69
CA ARG A 18 -1.69 -28.87 60.51
C ARG A 18 -2.63 -29.13 59.31
N ASN A 19 -3.78 -29.78 59.47
CA ASN A 19 -4.62 -30.19 58.33
C ASN A 19 -6.07 -29.66 58.36
N SER A 20 -6.33 -28.42 58.77
CA SER A 20 -7.70 -27.88 58.79
C SER A 20 -7.91 -26.58 57.98
N LYS A 21 -6.84 -25.83 57.65
CA LYS A 21 -6.97 -24.54 56.95
C LYS A 21 -6.82 -24.61 55.43
N ALA A 22 -6.30 -25.71 54.88
CA ALA A 22 -6.03 -25.84 53.45
C ALA A 22 -7.24 -26.30 52.60
N LEU A 23 -8.26 -26.89 53.23
CA LEU A 23 -9.45 -27.39 52.53
C LEU A 23 -10.53 -26.32 52.29
N PHE A 24 -10.55 -25.25 53.07
CA PHE A 24 -11.56 -24.19 52.93
C PHE A 24 -11.27 -23.17 51.82
N THR A 25 -10.01 -23.02 51.39
CA THR A 25 -9.61 -22.05 50.36
C THR A 25 -9.77 -22.56 48.93
N VAL A 26 -9.78 -23.88 48.70
CA VAL A 26 -9.91 -24.45 47.34
C VAL A 26 -11.37 -24.49 46.87
N ALA A 27 -12.32 -24.68 47.79
CA ALA A 27 -13.74 -24.78 47.46
C ALA A 27 -14.37 -23.44 47.02
N THR A 28 -13.86 -22.31 47.51
CA THR A 28 -14.39 -20.97 47.21
C THR A 28 -13.95 -20.43 45.84
N VAL A 29 -12.79 -20.82 45.33
CA VAL A 29 -12.29 -20.39 44.00
C VAL A 29 -12.98 -21.14 42.85
N ALA A 30 -13.37 -22.40 43.05
CA ALA A 30 -14.08 -23.17 42.03
C ALA A 30 -15.53 -22.66 41.82
N ALA A 31 -16.20 -22.21 42.89
CA ALA A 31 -17.58 -21.71 42.82
C ALA A 31 -17.71 -20.36 42.09
N THR A 32 -16.68 -19.51 42.11
CA THR A 32 -16.70 -18.20 41.43
C THR A 32 -16.44 -18.29 39.93
N ILE A 33 -15.68 -19.28 39.46
CA ILE A 33 -15.41 -19.49 38.02
C ILE A 33 -16.66 -20.01 37.30
N VAL A 34 -17.49 -20.82 37.96
CA VAL A 34 -18.73 -21.36 37.36
C VAL A 34 -19.82 -20.28 37.23
N LEU A 35 -19.87 -19.29 38.14
CA LEU A 35 -20.89 -18.22 38.07
C LEU A 35 -20.65 -17.20 36.93
N MET A 36 -19.40 -16.96 36.51
CA MET A 36 -19.06 -16.02 35.42
C MET A 36 -19.35 -16.59 34.03
N ALA A 37 -19.46 -17.91 33.86
CA ALA A 37 -19.74 -18.54 32.57
C ALA A 37 -21.23 -18.51 32.17
N VAL A 38 -22.15 -18.32 33.13
CA VAL A 38 -23.60 -18.36 32.87
C VAL A 38 -24.17 -16.99 32.47
N VAL A 39 -23.52 -15.88 32.87
CA VAL A 39 -24.04 -14.52 32.62
C VAL A 39 -23.71 -13.98 31.22
N CYS A 40 -22.68 -14.50 30.53
CA CYS A 40 -22.33 -14.04 29.17
C CYS A 40 -23.18 -14.66 28.06
N SER A 41 -23.94 -15.72 28.32
CA SER A 41 -24.72 -16.42 27.27
C SER A 41 -26.08 -15.79 26.98
N SER A 42 -26.53 -14.82 27.79
CA SER A 42 -27.86 -14.22 27.68
C SER A 42 -27.93 -12.97 26.78
N TYR A 43 -26.80 -12.48 26.25
CA TYR A 43 -26.76 -11.27 25.41
C TYR A 43 -26.75 -11.55 23.90
N ALA A 44 -26.82 -12.80 23.46
CA ALA A 44 -26.68 -13.17 22.05
C ALA A 44 -28.00 -13.40 21.29
N GLN A 45 -29.15 -12.98 21.83
CA GLN A 45 -30.45 -13.16 21.18
C GLN A 45 -31.31 -11.91 21.27
N ASN A 46 -31.13 -10.97 20.33
CA ASN A 46 -32.22 -10.21 19.70
C ASN A 46 -31.66 -9.16 18.73
N ALA A 47 -31.61 -9.50 17.45
CA ALA A 47 -31.62 -8.53 16.34
C ALA A 47 -32.00 -9.23 15.03
N GLN A 48 -33.20 -9.83 14.97
CA GLN A 48 -33.88 -10.08 13.70
C GLN A 48 -35.05 -9.11 13.61
N GLN A 49 -34.80 -7.92 13.06
CA GLN A 49 -35.82 -7.02 12.55
C GLN A 49 -35.51 -6.78 11.07
N GLY A 50 -36.44 -7.20 10.22
CA GLY A 50 -36.33 -7.12 8.78
C GLY A 50 -36.22 -5.67 8.30
N ALA A 51 -35.22 -5.42 7.45
CA ALA A 51 -35.15 -4.25 6.61
C ALA A 51 -35.67 -4.60 5.19
N PRO A 52 -36.34 -3.67 4.50
CA PRO A 52 -36.84 -3.91 3.14
C PRO A 52 -35.68 -4.09 2.17
N ARG A 53 -35.90 -4.91 1.12
CA ARG A 53 -34.97 -5.15 0.01
C ARG A 53 -34.44 -3.82 -0.53
N ILE A 54 -33.19 -3.51 -0.23
CA ILE A 54 -32.39 -2.64 -1.09
C ILE A 54 -32.07 -3.52 -2.30
N SER A 55 -32.63 -3.17 -3.45
CA SER A 55 -32.17 -3.71 -4.72
C SER A 55 -30.65 -3.59 -4.74
N GLU A 56 -29.99 -4.73 -4.73
CA GLU A 56 -28.56 -4.87 -4.85
C GLU A 56 -28.18 -4.28 -6.21
N VAL A 57 -27.88 -2.97 -6.24
CA VAL A 57 -27.16 -2.38 -7.35
C VAL A 57 -25.85 -3.13 -7.35
N LYS A 58 -25.74 -4.07 -8.30
CA LYS A 58 -24.52 -4.82 -8.59
C LYS A 58 -23.49 -3.80 -9.10
N SER A 59 -22.93 -3.00 -8.19
CA SER A 59 -21.76 -2.19 -8.48
C SER A 59 -20.66 -3.19 -8.72
N ASN A 60 -20.32 -3.42 -9.99
CA ASN A 60 -19.06 -4.09 -10.31
C ASN A 60 -17.97 -3.41 -9.47
N PRO A 61 -17.11 -4.17 -8.76
CA PRO A 61 -15.99 -3.57 -8.06
C PRO A 61 -15.16 -2.81 -9.10
N THR A 62 -15.28 -1.48 -9.10
CA THR A 62 -14.51 -0.62 -9.97
C THR A 62 -13.08 -0.71 -9.46
N SER A 63 -12.14 -1.08 -10.33
CA SER A 63 -10.74 -1.21 -9.91
C SER A 63 -10.26 0.08 -9.25
N VAL A 64 -9.41 -0.01 -8.21
CA VAL A 64 -8.83 1.16 -7.54
C VAL A 64 -8.17 2.12 -8.54
N TRP A 65 -7.59 1.57 -9.60
CA TRP A 65 -7.03 2.33 -10.72
C TRP A 65 -8.09 3.14 -11.47
N SER A 66 -9.24 2.53 -11.80
CA SER A 66 -10.37 3.22 -12.46
C SER A 66 -10.94 4.33 -11.58
N GLU A 67 -11.03 4.12 -10.26
CA GLU A 67 -11.46 5.15 -9.32
C GLU A 67 -10.47 6.34 -9.28
N LEU A 68 -9.17 6.06 -9.24
CA LEU A 68 -8.12 7.08 -9.23
C LEU A 68 -8.20 8.01 -10.46
N GLN A 69 -8.58 7.47 -11.62
CA GLN A 69 -8.73 8.25 -12.86
C GLN A 69 -9.80 9.34 -12.75
N GLN A 70 -10.82 9.15 -11.92
CA GLN A 70 -11.93 10.10 -11.75
C GLN A 70 -11.61 11.23 -10.77
N ARG A 71 -10.46 11.17 -10.09
CA ARG A 71 -10.06 12.16 -9.07
C ARG A 71 -9.25 13.31 -9.68
N THR A 72 -9.34 14.46 -9.03
CA THR A 72 -8.59 15.68 -9.36
C THR A 72 -7.70 16.09 -8.19
N PRO A 73 -6.47 16.56 -8.44
CA PRO A 73 -5.58 17.05 -7.39
C PRO A 73 -6.11 18.31 -6.69
N TYR A 74 -5.74 18.46 -5.43
CA TYR A 74 -5.95 19.69 -4.67
C TYR A 74 -4.79 20.68 -4.95
N PRO A 75 -5.07 21.95 -5.30
CA PRO A 75 -4.02 22.94 -5.59
C PRO A 75 -3.36 23.47 -4.31
N PHE A 76 -2.43 22.71 -3.74
CA PHE A 76 -1.78 23.04 -2.48
C PHE A 76 -0.71 24.13 -2.64
N THR A 77 0.30 23.91 -3.48
CA THR A 77 1.47 24.80 -3.64
C THR A 77 1.37 25.68 -4.87
N ILE A 78 0.74 25.19 -5.95
CA ILE A 78 0.54 25.93 -7.20
C ILE A 78 -0.90 25.75 -7.70
N PRO A 79 -1.45 26.72 -8.46
CA PRO A 79 -2.74 26.54 -9.13
C PRO A 79 -2.73 25.32 -10.05
N LEU A 80 -3.90 24.69 -10.23
CA LEU A 80 -4.02 23.62 -11.22
C LEU A 80 -3.78 24.20 -12.62
N PRO A 81 -2.99 23.53 -13.47
CA PRO A 81 -2.84 23.93 -14.85
C PRO A 81 -4.20 23.85 -15.58
N PRO A 82 -4.40 24.63 -16.65
CA PRO A 82 -5.55 24.44 -17.53
C PRO A 82 -5.61 22.99 -18.03
N PRO A 83 -6.82 22.40 -18.18
CA PRO A 83 -6.98 21.02 -18.62
C PRO A 83 -6.80 20.87 -20.14
N THR A 84 -5.68 21.37 -20.66
CA THR A 84 -5.29 21.29 -22.07
C THR A 84 -4.48 20.04 -22.34
N PRO A 85 -4.73 19.32 -23.45
CA PRO A 85 -3.94 18.14 -23.80
C PRO A 85 -2.45 18.47 -23.92
N THR A 86 -1.61 17.55 -23.45
CA THR A 86 -0.15 17.67 -23.54
C THR A 86 0.47 16.58 -24.39
N ILE A 87 1.68 16.80 -24.90
CA ILE A 87 2.48 15.80 -25.65
C ILE A 87 2.80 14.55 -24.82
N LEU A 88 2.78 14.66 -23.49
CA LEU A 88 3.01 13.55 -22.57
C LEU A 88 1.73 12.84 -22.16
N ASP A 89 0.55 13.27 -22.62
CA ASP A 89 -0.70 12.64 -22.24
C ASP A 89 -0.74 11.18 -22.71
N GLY A 90 -1.05 10.28 -21.78
CA GLY A 90 -0.99 8.84 -22.02
C GLY A 90 -0.97 8.03 -20.73
N THR A 91 -1.12 6.73 -20.89
CA THR A 91 -0.86 5.75 -19.82
C THR A 91 0.45 5.05 -20.14
N TYR A 92 1.30 4.95 -19.14
CA TYR A 92 2.58 4.30 -19.22
C TYR A 92 2.74 3.31 -18.07
N THR A 93 3.51 2.26 -18.28
CA THR A 93 3.84 1.28 -17.25
C THR A 93 5.32 1.01 -17.17
N LYS A 94 5.77 0.52 -16.02
CA LYS A 94 7.07 -0.12 -15.88
C LYS A 94 6.93 -1.34 -15.00
N PHE A 95 7.80 -2.32 -15.20
CA PHE A 95 7.83 -3.54 -14.40
C PHE A 95 9.19 -3.64 -13.71
N GLU A 96 9.17 -3.64 -12.38
CA GLU A 96 10.38 -3.71 -11.57
C GLU A 96 10.57 -5.15 -11.05
N LEU A 97 11.66 -5.79 -11.48
CA LEU A 97 11.99 -7.18 -11.13
C LEU A 97 12.57 -7.35 -9.72
N LYS A 98 12.53 -6.31 -8.88
CA LYS A 98 13.15 -6.39 -7.55
C LYS A 98 12.40 -7.39 -6.68
N GLU A 99 12.94 -8.60 -6.60
CA GLU A 99 12.54 -9.67 -5.70
C GLU A 99 13.11 -9.43 -4.30
N SER A 100 12.74 -8.33 -3.64
CA SER A 100 12.88 -8.32 -2.18
C SER A 100 11.69 -9.08 -1.59
N PRO A 101 11.91 -10.02 -0.65
CA PRO A 101 10.80 -10.58 0.10
C PRO A 101 10.05 -9.40 0.73
N PRO A 102 8.70 -9.33 0.59
CA PRO A 102 7.92 -8.20 1.08
C PRO A 102 8.36 -7.89 2.49
N VAL A 103 9.04 -6.76 2.72
CA VAL A 103 9.31 -6.36 4.09
C VAL A 103 7.94 -6.16 4.71
N PRO A 104 7.59 -6.85 5.83
CA PRO A 104 6.29 -6.67 6.47
C PRO A 104 6.22 -5.27 7.09
N CYS A 105 6.04 -4.28 6.22
CA CYS A 105 5.95 -2.88 6.55
C CYS A 105 4.47 -2.59 6.79
N ARG A 106 4.13 -2.18 8.02
CA ARG A 106 2.80 -1.59 8.26
C ARG A 106 2.70 -0.16 7.73
N ARG A 107 3.86 0.47 7.45
CA ARG A 107 4.03 1.83 6.92
C ARG A 107 5.26 1.87 6.03
N CYS A 108 5.18 1.30 4.83
CA CYS A 108 6.24 1.46 3.85
C CYS A 108 6.41 2.94 3.51
N PRO A 109 7.64 3.42 3.26
CA PRO A 109 7.85 4.75 2.71
C PRO A 109 7.09 4.89 1.39
N ASP A 110 6.44 6.03 1.18
CA ASP A 110 5.86 6.36 -0.12
C ASP A 110 6.94 6.32 -1.20
N TYR A 111 6.55 5.96 -2.43
CA TYR A 111 7.48 5.76 -3.56
C TYR A 111 8.55 4.67 -3.37
N ALA A 112 8.52 3.88 -2.28
CA ALA A 112 9.37 2.71 -2.07
C ALA A 112 8.71 1.31 -2.25
N PRO A 113 7.65 1.09 -3.07
CA PRO A 113 7.17 -0.28 -3.30
C PRO A 113 8.21 -1.20 -3.93
N GLU A 114 8.18 -2.43 -3.46
CA GLU A 114 9.10 -3.50 -3.82
C GLU A 114 8.61 -4.21 -5.09
N GLY A 115 9.39 -4.07 -6.17
CA GLY A 115 9.10 -4.74 -7.44
C GLY A 115 7.75 -4.34 -8.05
N GLY A 116 7.22 -5.20 -8.91
CA GLY A 116 5.84 -5.12 -9.39
C GLY A 116 5.59 -4.16 -10.55
N ILE A 117 4.31 -4.07 -10.94
CA ILE A 117 3.84 -3.23 -12.03
C ILE A 117 3.45 -1.85 -11.48
N TRP A 118 4.01 -0.84 -12.10
CA TRP A 118 3.69 0.56 -11.87
C TRP A 118 2.96 1.14 -13.06
N LYS A 119 1.94 1.94 -12.80
CA LYS A 119 1.23 2.74 -13.81
C LYS A 119 1.46 4.22 -13.53
N LEU A 120 1.70 4.95 -14.60
CA LEU A 120 1.72 6.41 -14.63
C LEU A 120 0.71 6.83 -15.69
N ARG A 121 -0.28 7.65 -15.32
CA ARG A 121 -1.14 8.34 -16.27
C ARG A 121 -0.90 9.82 -16.20
N LEU A 122 -0.64 10.42 -17.35
CA LEU A 122 -0.57 11.85 -17.57
C LEU A 122 -1.80 12.22 -18.42
N ASP A 123 -2.59 13.17 -17.94
CA ASP A 123 -3.82 13.58 -18.62
C ASP A 123 -4.09 15.04 -18.28
N LYS A 124 -3.89 15.92 -19.27
CA LYS A 124 -4.30 17.34 -19.21
C LYS A 124 -3.82 18.05 -17.94
N GLY A 125 -2.54 17.90 -17.65
CA GLY A 125 -1.91 18.52 -16.47
C GLY A 125 -2.18 17.83 -15.14
N VAL A 126 -2.80 16.63 -15.13
CA VAL A 126 -2.93 15.78 -13.94
C VAL A 126 -2.13 14.50 -14.10
N PHE A 127 -1.25 14.20 -13.13
CA PHE A 127 -0.55 12.94 -13.06
C PHE A 127 -1.21 12.02 -12.03
N ARG A 128 -1.19 10.71 -12.30
CA ARG A 128 -1.67 9.66 -11.41
C ARG A 128 -0.67 8.52 -11.44
N ILE A 129 -0.22 8.08 -10.27
CA ILE A 129 0.69 6.96 -10.12
C ILE A 129 -0.03 5.89 -9.32
N PHE A 130 0.10 4.64 -9.75
CA PHE A 130 -0.48 3.49 -9.10
C PHE A 130 0.50 2.32 -9.11
N HIS A 131 0.61 1.62 -7.99
CA HIS A 131 1.37 0.38 -7.89
C HIS A 131 0.40 -0.78 -7.69
N GLU A 132 0.38 -1.74 -8.62
CA GLU A 132 -0.67 -2.79 -8.64
C GLU A 132 -0.62 -3.70 -7.42
N VAL A 133 0.57 -4.04 -6.93
CA VAL A 133 0.72 -5.05 -5.87
C VAL A 133 0.29 -4.52 -4.51
N THR A 134 0.63 -3.26 -4.19
CA THR A 134 0.33 -2.65 -2.88
C THR A 134 -0.89 -1.74 -2.91
N GLU A 135 -1.48 -1.54 -4.09
CA GLU A 135 -2.52 -0.54 -4.36
C GLU A 135 -2.16 0.90 -3.96
N TRP A 136 -0.85 1.14 -3.74
CA TRP A 136 -0.33 2.45 -3.42
C TRP A 136 -0.61 3.40 -4.58
N ARG A 137 -0.98 4.63 -4.25
CA ARG A 137 -1.38 5.62 -5.24
C ARG A 137 -0.99 7.02 -4.81
N SER A 138 -0.62 7.83 -5.79
CA SER A 138 -0.51 9.28 -5.65
C SER A 138 -1.12 9.97 -6.87
N LEU A 139 -1.55 11.20 -6.68
CA LEU A 139 -2.09 12.06 -7.72
C LEU A 139 -1.64 13.50 -7.47
N GLY A 140 -1.38 14.23 -8.54
CA GLY A 140 -0.94 15.62 -8.46
C GLY A 140 -1.10 16.31 -9.79
N SER A 141 -0.58 17.52 -9.90
CA SER A 141 -0.57 18.27 -11.16
C SER A 141 0.80 18.20 -11.82
N PHE A 142 0.85 18.21 -13.15
CA PHE A 142 2.08 18.34 -13.89
C PHE A 142 2.03 19.47 -14.91
N ILE A 143 3.20 20.01 -15.24
CA ILE A 143 3.38 21.04 -16.27
C ILE A 143 4.51 20.59 -17.18
N VAL A 144 4.29 20.68 -18.49
CA VAL A 144 5.30 20.40 -19.51
C VAL A 144 5.78 21.72 -20.09
N THR A 145 7.09 21.90 -20.10
CA THR A 145 7.71 22.97 -20.88
C THR A 145 7.79 22.53 -22.34
N ARG A 146 7.41 23.43 -23.27
CA ARG A 146 7.36 23.18 -24.73
C ARG A 146 6.42 22.03 -25.09
N ASP A 147 5.13 22.33 -25.00
CA ASP A 147 4.04 21.38 -25.21
C ASP A 147 3.47 21.42 -26.65
N GLU A 148 4.20 22.00 -27.59
CA GLU A 148 3.76 22.08 -28.98
C GLU A 148 4.04 20.76 -29.69
N LEU A 149 3.09 20.26 -30.49
CA LEU A 149 3.25 19.02 -31.25
C LEU A 149 4.46 19.03 -32.22
N SER A 150 4.88 20.22 -32.65
CA SER A 150 6.06 20.47 -33.50
C SER A 150 7.38 20.52 -32.73
N SER A 151 7.35 20.52 -31.40
CA SER A 151 8.55 20.57 -30.57
C SER A 151 9.33 19.24 -30.62
N PRO A 152 10.63 19.26 -30.29
CA PRO A 152 11.38 18.04 -30.03
C PRO A 152 10.62 17.17 -29.01
N LYS A 153 10.72 15.86 -29.16
CA LYS A 153 10.19 14.87 -28.20
C LYS A 153 11.03 14.83 -26.91
N SER A 154 11.41 15.98 -26.38
CA SER A 154 12.11 16.17 -25.12
C SER A 154 11.90 17.58 -24.56
N GLY A 155 11.97 17.70 -23.23
CA GLY A 155 11.76 18.97 -22.53
C GLY A 155 11.91 18.82 -21.01
N GLN A 156 11.34 19.76 -20.25
CA GLN A 156 11.20 19.65 -18.80
C GLN A 156 9.76 19.37 -18.39
N LEU A 157 9.62 18.57 -17.34
CA LEU A 157 8.39 18.16 -16.68
C LEU A 157 8.48 18.61 -15.22
N LEU A 158 7.46 19.33 -14.75
CA LEU A 158 7.31 19.71 -13.35
C LEU A 158 6.16 18.89 -12.74
N LEU A 159 6.35 18.35 -11.54
CA LEU A 159 5.34 17.65 -10.75
C LEU A 159 5.11 18.40 -9.44
N ALA A 160 3.85 18.72 -9.14
CA ALA A 160 3.46 19.48 -7.95
C ALA A 160 2.12 18.97 -7.39
N ASN A 161 1.67 19.54 -6.26
CA ASN A 161 0.38 19.21 -5.65
C ASN A 161 0.18 17.70 -5.33
N ASP A 162 1.30 17.02 -5.11
CA ASP A 162 1.37 15.64 -4.70
C ASP A 162 1.14 15.57 -3.18
N PRO A 163 0.13 14.81 -2.68
CA PRO A 163 -0.16 14.76 -1.26
C PRO A 163 0.98 14.18 -0.41
N VAL A 164 1.88 13.40 -1.01
CA VAL A 164 3.10 12.88 -0.37
C VAL A 164 4.20 13.96 -0.33
N CYS A 165 4.15 14.92 -1.25
CA CYS A 165 5.19 15.91 -1.49
C CYS A 165 4.63 17.36 -1.46
N GLN A 166 3.79 17.67 -0.47
CA GLN A 166 2.93 18.87 -0.47
C GLN A 166 3.67 20.18 -0.78
N GLU A 167 4.89 20.32 -0.26
CA GLU A 167 5.73 21.52 -0.41
C GLU A 167 6.89 21.35 -1.41
N VAL A 168 6.94 20.23 -2.15
CA VAL A 168 8.08 19.90 -3.01
C VAL A 168 7.64 19.75 -4.46
N VAL A 169 8.09 20.69 -5.29
CA VAL A 169 8.02 20.59 -6.75
C VAL A 169 9.16 19.69 -7.23
N GLY A 170 8.81 18.64 -7.97
CA GLY A 170 9.77 17.78 -8.67
C GLY A 170 10.00 18.29 -10.08
N VAL A 171 11.24 18.38 -10.52
CA VAL A 171 11.64 18.85 -11.84
C VAL A 171 12.48 17.78 -12.52
N TYR A 172 12.08 17.42 -13.74
CA TYR A 172 12.69 16.35 -14.53
C TYR A 172 12.91 16.81 -15.96
N THR A 173 13.96 16.32 -16.62
CA THR A 173 13.95 16.25 -18.09
C THR A 173 13.13 15.05 -18.52
N TRP A 174 12.37 15.19 -19.60
CA TRP A 174 11.69 14.07 -20.25
C TRP A 174 12.18 13.89 -21.69
N LYS A 175 12.08 12.66 -22.18
CA LYS A 175 12.25 12.30 -23.60
C LYS A 175 11.25 11.20 -23.97
N LEU A 176 10.58 11.35 -25.11
CA LEU A 176 9.77 10.29 -25.72
C LEU A 176 10.57 9.64 -26.86
N GLU A 177 10.86 8.35 -26.74
CA GLU A 177 11.65 7.57 -27.71
C GLU A 177 11.14 6.14 -27.78
N GLU A 178 10.84 5.64 -28.98
CA GLU A 178 10.41 4.25 -29.21
C GLU A 178 9.23 3.79 -28.32
N GLY A 179 8.24 4.65 -28.12
CA GLY A 179 7.10 4.34 -27.24
C GLY A 179 7.44 4.32 -25.75
N LYS A 180 8.57 4.93 -25.34
CA LYS A 180 9.01 5.01 -23.95
C LYS A 180 9.08 6.47 -23.51
N LEU A 181 8.60 6.76 -22.32
CA LEU A 181 8.84 7.99 -21.58
C LEU A 181 10.05 7.79 -20.66
N ILE A 182 11.12 8.51 -20.94
CA ILE A 182 12.36 8.49 -20.15
C ILE A 182 12.41 9.77 -19.33
N LEU A 183 12.49 9.63 -18.00
CA LEU A 183 12.63 10.74 -17.06
C LEU A 183 14.03 10.74 -16.47
N LYS A 184 14.63 11.93 -16.33
CA LYS A 184 15.83 12.15 -15.51
C LYS A 184 15.58 13.29 -14.56
N MET A 185 15.93 13.10 -13.30
CA MET A 185 15.71 14.11 -12.27
C MET A 185 16.70 15.26 -12.42
N ILE A 186 16.17 16.49 -12.38
CA ILE A 186 16.93 17.73 -12.24
C ILE A 186 16.94 18.11 -10.75
N GLU A 187 15.76 18.22 -10.13
CA GLU A 187 15.59 18.47 -8.70
C GLU A 187 14.31 17.81 -8.19
N ASP A 188 14.41 16.91 -7.23
CA ASP A 188 13.25 16.41 -6.48
C ASP A 188 13.70 15.82 -5.14
N LYS A 189 13.35 16.51 -4.05
CA LYS A 189 13.70 16.11 -2.68
C LYS A 189 12.59 15.29 -2.01
N CYS A 190 11.47 15.06 -2.70
CA CYS A 190 10.30 14.43 -2.10
C CYS A 190 10.63 13.05 -1.53
N ALA A 191 10.09 12.78 -0.34
CA ALA A 191 10.19 11.49 0.33
C ALA A 191 11.64 10.99 0.40
N ILE A 192 12.59 11.88 0.77
CA ILE A 192 14.03 11.55 0.80
C ILE A 192 14.48 11.02 -0.58
N ARG A 193 14.09 11.73 -1.65
CA ARG A 193 14.34 11.40 -3.07
C ARG A 193 13.70 10.10 -3.56
N LEU A 194 12.81 9.45 -2.81
CA LEU A 194 12.14 8.21 -3.25
C LEU A 194 11.26 8.42 -4.48
N ARG A 195 10.56 9.57 -4.59
CA ARG A 195 9.80 9.89 -5.81
C ARG A 195 10.70 9.97 -7.03
N ALA A 196 11.83 10.68 -6.93
CA ALA A 196 12.82 10.75 -7.98
C ALA A 196 13.36 9.37 -8.36
N MET A 197 13.81 8.59 -7.37
CA MET A 197 14.34 7.24 -7.59
C MET A 197 13.33 6.35 -8.30
N ASN A 198 12.07 6.38 -7.88
CA ASN A 198 11.01 5.62 -8.54
C ASN A 198 10.76 6.13 -9.96
N LEU A 199 10.60 7.44 -10.18
CA LEU A 199 10.24 7.94 -11.51
C LEU A 199 11.34 7.76 -12.56
N THR A 200 12.60 7.65 -12.13
CA THR A 200 13.76 7.62 -13.04
C THR A 200 14.53 6.29 -13.07
N ASN A 201 14.16 5.28 -12.29
CA ASN A 201 14.91 4.02 -12.24
C ASN A 201 14.80 3.20 -13.54
N LEU A 202 13.66 3.29 -14.24
CA LEU A 202 13.39 2.58 -15.48
C LEU A 202 12.60 3.49 -16.45
N PRO A 203 12.72 3.27 -17.77
CA PRO A 203 11.82 3.88 -18.75
C PRO A 203 10.37 3.43 -18.52
N TRP A 204 9.44 4.36 -18.75
CA TRP A 204 8.00 4.11 -18.72
C TRP A 204 7.52 3.72 -20.13
N LEU A 205 7.06 2.50 -20.30
CA LEU A 205 6.56 1.94 -21.56
C LEU A 205 5.13 2.43 -21.83
N SER A 206 4.87 2.96 -23.01
CA SER A 206 3.55 3.46 -23.40
C SER A 206 2.55 2.32 -23.58
N CYS A 207 1.34 2.49 -23.07
CA CYS A 207 0.19 1.64 -23.37
C CYS A 207 -0.52 2.04 -24.67
N GLN A 208 -0.01 3.03 -25.40
CA GLN A 208 -0.55 3.37 -26.72
C GLN A 208 0.01 2.41 -27.78
N PRO A 209 -0.87 1.86 -28.64
CA PRO A 209 -0.42 1.06 -29.77
C PRO A 209 0.53 1.84 -30.68
N PRO A 210 1.56 1.18 -31.27
CA PRO A 210 2.56 1.85 -32.09
C PRO A 210 2.02 2.36 -33.44
N SER A 211 0.85 1.89 -33.88
CA SER A 211 0.20 2.29 -35.11
C SER A 211 -1.32 2.12 -35.02
N THR A 212 -2.06 2.74 -35.95
CA THR A 212 -3.51 2.57 -36.08
C THR A 212 -3.89 1.12 -36.37
N GLU A 213 -3.11 0.41 -37.19
CA GLU A 213 -3.33 -1.02 -37.48
C GLU A 213 -3.18 -1.87 -36.23
N ALA A 214 -2.12 -1.64 -35.44
CA ALA A 214 -1.93 -2.30 -34.16
C ALA A 214 -3.07 -1.99 -33.18
N ALA A 215 -3.62 -0.77 -33.22
CA ALA A 215 -4.78 -0.40 -32.41
C ALA A 215 -6.07 -1.11 -32.83
N ILE A 216 -6.31 -1.25 -34.14
CA ILE A 216 -7.52 -1.89 -34.69
C ILE A 216 -7.47 -3.41 -34.48
N THR A 217 -6.32 -4.01 -34.76
CA THR A 217 -6.15 -5.47 -34.68
C THR A 217 -5.90 -5.95 -33.26
N ASP A 218 -5.48 -5.05 -32.37
CA ASP A 218 -4.98 -5.35 -31.02
C ASP A 218 -3.77 -6.31 -30.98
N HIS A 219 -3.10 -6.49 -32.12
CA HIS A 219 -1.94 -7.36 -32.27
C HIS A 219 -0.64 -6.55 -32.16
N TRP A 220 -0.16 -6.37 -30.93
CA TRP A 220 1.15 -5.75 -30.67
C TRP A 220 1.70 -6.22 -29.31
N PRO A 221 3.02 -6.12 -29.07
CA PRO A 221 3.62 -6.51 -27.81
C PRO A 221 3.28 -5.51 -26.69
N LYS A 222 2.08 -5.64 -26.11
CA LYS A 222 1.61 -4.83 -24.99
C LYS A 222 2.55 -4.94 -23.78
N PRO A 223 2.96 -3.82 -23.17
CA PRO A 223 3.66 -3.87 -21.90
C PRO A 223 2.79 -4.47 -20.79
N PRO A 224 3.38 -5.14 -19.80
CA PRO A 224 2.64 -5.57 -18.60
C PRO A 224 1.90 -4.39 -17.95
N GLY A 225 0.64 -4.62 -17.59
CA GLY A 225 -0.22 -3.62 -16.93
C GLY A 225 -0.98 -2.68 -17.88
N CYS A 226 -0.86 -2.85 -19.20
CA CYS A 226 -1.57 -2.07 -20.22
C CYS A 226 -2.91 -2.67 -20.68
N GLU A 227 -3.45 -3.64 -19.93
CA GLU A 227 -4.79 -4.20 -20.16
C GLU A 227 -5.94 -3.21 -19.86
#